data_AF-A0A842M8C2-F1
#
_entry.id   AF-A0A842M8C2-F1
#
_cell.length_a   1.000
_cell.length_b   1.000
_cell.length_c   1.000
_cell.angle_alpha   90.00
_cell.angle_beta   90.00
_cell.angle_gamma   90.00
#
_symmetry.space_group_name_H-M   'P 1'
#
loop_
_entity.id
_entity.type
_entity.pdbx_description
1 polymer ?
#
loop_
_entity_poly.entity_id
_entity_poly.type
_entity_poly.pdbx_seq_one_letter_code
_entity_poly.pdbx_strand_id
1 'polypeptide(L)'
;MAIGRAIMVDESDNVATALTDLKKDAVVEAGIGQTSYKIKLRSDITFGHKFALKRILKGEHVIKYGEVIGRASKDIEVGDHVHVHNTESLRARGDLKNRNACSE
;
A
#
# COMPACT_ATOMS: atom_id res chain seq x y z
N MET A 1 5.68 -17.26 17.62
CA MET A 1 5.35 -16.43 16.44
C MET A 1 4.41 -15.33 16.90
N ALA A 2 4.84 -14.08 16.91
CA ALA A 2 3.95 -12.96 17.21
C ALA A 2 3.14 -12.63 15.95
N ILE A 3 1.81 -12.71 16.04
CA ILE A 3 0.93 -12.25 14.97
C ILE A 3 0.84 -10.73 15.12
N GLY A 4 1.51 -10.00 14.23
CA GLY A 4 1.37 -8.55 14.17
C GLY A 4 -0.07 -8.17 13.84
N ARG A 5 -0.59 -7.09 14.44
CA ARG A 5 -1.96 -6.62 14.17
C ARG A 5 -1.94 -5.58 13.05
N ALA A 6 -2.66 -5.85 11.98
CA ALA A 6 -2.89 -4.89 10.91
C ALA A 6 -4.36 -4.92 10.48
N ILE A 7 -4.82 -3.83 9.87
CA ILE A 7 -6.20 -3.70 9.40
C ILE A 7 -6.24 -3.47 7.88
N MET A 8 -7.11 -4.23 7.23
CA MET A 8 -7.60 -4.03 5.87
C MET A 8 -9.08 -3.66 5.99
N VAL A 9 -9.56 -2.64 5.26
CA VAL A 9 -10.89 -2.07 5.49
C VAL A 9 -11.86 -2.39 4.35
N ASP A 10 -11.35 -2.69 3.17
CA ASP A 10 -12.16 -3.13 2.04
C ASP A 10 -11.48 -4.31 1.32
N GLU A 11 -12.26 -5.18 0.67
CA GLU A 11 -11.70 -6.33 -0.07
C GLU A 11 -10.89 -5.92 -1.31
N SER A 12 -11.15 -4.73 -1.86
CA SER A 12 -10.39 -4.19 -2.98
C SER A 12 -9.05 -3.55 -2.56
N ASP A 13 -8.83 -3.37 -1.25
CA ASP A 13 -7.61 -2.77 -0.72
C ASP A 13 -6.37 -3.56 -1.16
N ASN A 14 -5.33 -2.83 -1.55
CA ASN A 14 -4.03 -3.43 -1.88
C ASN A 14 -2.96 -3.15 -0.84
N VAL A 15 -3.35 -2.47 0.25
CA VAL A 15 -2.51 -2.14 1.39
C VAL A 15 -3.26 -2.35 2.69
N ALA A 16 -2.52 -2.66 3.75
CA ALA A 16 -3.04 -2.68 5.12
C ALA A 16 -2.32 -1.65 5.99
N THR A 17 -2.93 -1.29 7.12
CA THR A 17 -2.36 -0.35 8.10
C THR A 17 -1.91 -1.10 9.34
N ALA A 18 -0.70 -0.82 9.81
CA ALA A 18 -0.17 -1.37 11.04
C ALA A 18 -0.88 -0.79 12.27
N LEU A 19 -1.38 -1.66 13.15
CA LEU A 19 -2.01 -1.28 14.43
C LEU A 19 -1.04 -1.30 15.61
N THR A 20 0.18 -1.76 15.39
CA THR A 20 1.32 -1.70 16.31
C THR A 20 2.59 -1.44 15.50
N ASP A 21 3.72 -1.22 16.14
CA ASP A 21 5.00 -1.33 15.45
C ASP A 21 5.25 -2.79 15.03
N LEU A 22 5.68 -2.97 13.79
CA LEU A 22 5.93 -4.28 13.19
C LEU A 22 7.37 -4.33 12.70
N LYS A 23 8.04 -5.45 12.99
CA LYS A 23 9.45 -5.63 12.64
C LYS A 23 9.61 -6.27 11.28
N LYS A 24 10.72 -5.93 10.60
CA LYS A 24 11.18 -6.63 9.41
C LYS A 24 11.18 -8.14 9.63
N ASP A 25 10.85 -8.89 8.58
CA ASP A 25 10.74 -10.36 8.57
C ASP A 25 9.61 -10.95 9.43
N ALA A 26 8.88 -10.14 10.20
CA ALA A 26 7.68 -10.61 10.90
C ALA A 26 6.58 -10.99 9.90
N VAL A 27 5.80 -12.01 10.27
CA VAL A 27 4.58 -12.40 9.56
C VAL A 27 3.39 -11.74 10.25
N VAL A 28 2.64 -10.97 9.47
CA VAL A 28 1.52 -10.15 9.93
C VAL A 28 0.27 -10.67 9.26
N GLU A 29 -0.81 -10.75 10.03
CA GLU A 29 -2.13 -11.08 9.49
C GLU A 29 -2.94 -9.80 9.32
N ALA A 30 -3.49 -9.61 8.12
CA ALA A 30 -4.37 -8.49 7.79
C ALA A 30 -5.58 -9.03 7.02
N GLY A 31 -6.79 -8.62 7.39
CA GLY A 31 -8.00 -9.14 6.77
C GLY A 31 -9.26 -8.39 7.17
N ILE A 32 -10.36 -8.74 6.50
CA ILE A 32 -11.71 -8.27 6.77
C ILE A 32 -12.68 -9.46 6.70
N GLY A 33 -13.60 -9.56 7.66
CA GLY A 33 -14.58 -10.64 7.70
C GLY A 33 -13.90 -12.02 7.72
N GLN A 34 -14.15 -12.82 6.67
CA GLN A 34 -13.58 -14.15 6.51
C GLN A 34 -12.30 -14.18 5.65
N THR A 35 -11.92 -13.04 5.06
CA THR A 35 -10.75 -12.93 4.18
C THR A 35 -9.55 -12.44 5.00
N SER A 36 -8.47 -13.23 5.06
CA SER A 36 -7.21 -12.79 5.68
C SER A 36 -5.99 -13.15 4.83
N TYR A 37 -4.95 -12.30 4.93
CA TYR A 37 -3.68 -12.44 4.27
C TYR A 37 -2.57 -12.57 5.31
N LYS A 38 -1.65 -13.51 5.10
CA LYS A 38 -0.41 -13.63 5.87
C LYS A 38 0.73 -13.04 5.07
N ILE A 39 1.24 -11.89 5.53
CA ILE A 39 2.23 -11.10 4.82
C ILE A 39 3.53 -11.09 5.61
N LYS A 40 4.64 -11.43 4.96
CA LYS A 40 5.98 -11.26 5.53
C LYS A 40 6.49 -9.85 5.23
N LEU A 41 6.85 -9.09 6.26
CA LEU A 41 7.34 -7.72 6.09
C LEU A 41 8.76 -7.66 5.56
N ARG A 42 9.02 -6.70 4.66
CA ARG A 42 10.33 -6.48 4.03
C ARG A 42 11.17 -5.39 4.72
N SER A 43 10.52 -4.58 5.57
CA SER A 43 11.14 -3.56 6.42
C SER A 43 10.37 -3.43 7.74
N ASP A 44 10.92 -2.67 8.69
CA ASP A 44 10.15 -2.21 9.84
C ASP A 44 9.00 -1.31 9.37
N ILE A 45 7.82 -1.45 9.98
CA ILE A 45 6.63 -0.64 9.73
C ILE A 45 6.16 -0.08 11.08
N THR A 46 6.16 1.24 11.21
CA THR A 46 5.69 1.91 12.42
C THR A 46 4.16 1.89 12.51
N PHE A 47 3.63 2.05 13.72
CA PHE A 47 2.21 2.24 13.95
C PHE A 47 1.59 3.29 13.00
N GLY A 48 0.43 2.96 12.42
CA GLY A 48 -0.31 3.84 11.50
C GLY A 48 0.22 3.87 10.07
N HIS A 49 1.38 3.29 9.79
CA HIS A 49 1.93 3.22 8.44
C HIS A 49 1.37 2.03 7.66
N LYS A 50 1.52 2.08 6.34
CA LYS A 50 0.94 1.11 5.42
C LYS A 50 1.99 0.15 4.89
N PHE A 51 1.57 -1.07 4.59
CA PHE A 51 2.37 -2.01 3.81
C PHE A 51 1.53 -2.68 2.74
N ALA A 52 2.18 -3.18 1.69
CA ALA A 52 1.51 -3.79 0.54
C ALA A 52 1.02 -5.21 0.85
N LEU A 53 -0.23 -5.50 0.51
CA LEU A 53 -0.84 -6.83 0.62
C LEU A 53 -0.62 -7.67 -0.64
N LYS A 54 -0.50 -7.00 -1.79
CA LYS A 54 -0.17 -7.57 -3.10
C LYS A 54 0.90 -6.73 -3.77
N ARG A 55 1.52 -7.27 -4.82
CA ARG A 55 2.46 -6.51 -5.64
C ARG A 55 1.72 -5.37 -6.34
N ILE A 56 2.31 -4.17 -6.35
CA ILE A 56 1.77 -2.97 -7.02
C ILE A 56 2.87 -2.45 -7.93
N LEU A 57 2.67 -2.56 -9.25
CA LEU A 57 3.66 -2.11 -10.22
C LEU A 57 3.71 -0.59 -10.30
N LYS A 58 4.84 -0.05 -10.74
CA LYS A 58 4.98 1.37 -11.00
C LYS A 58 3.84 1.86 -11.89
N GLY A 59 3.16 2.89 -11.41
CA GLY A 59 2.07 3.52 -12.11
C GLY A 59 0.69 2.91 -11.85
N GLU A 60 0.60 1.82 -11.09
CA GLU A 60 -0.68 1.28 -10.64
C GLU A 60 -1.24 2.06 -9.44
N HIS A 61 -2.55 1.95 -9.23
CA HIS A 61 -3.22 2.60 -8.13
C HIS A 61 -2.91 1.94 -6.79
N VAL A 62 -2.70 2.76 -5.77
CA VAL A 62 -2.72 2.33 -4.36
C VAL A 62 -4.13 2.55 -3.84
N ILE A 63 -4.77 1.48 -3.39
CA ILE A 63 -6.19 1.43 -3.02
C ILE A 63 -6.30 1.15 -1.53
N LYS A 64 -7.01 2.02 -0.82
CA LYS A 64 -7.33 1.89 0.60
C LYS A 64 -8.73 2.43 0.86
N TYR A 65 -9.50 1.73 1.70
CA TYR A 65 -10.91 2.04 1.95
C TYR A 65 -11.78 1.94 0.69
N GLY A 66 -11.41 1.06 -0.24
CA GLY A 66 -12.10 0.94 -1.54
C GLY A 66 -11.78 2.06 -2.53
N GLU A 67 -10.93 3.02 -2.17
CA GLU A 67 -10.68 4.23 -2.96
C GLU A 67 -9.21 4.35 -3.37
N VAL A 68 -8.99 4.96 -4.54
CA VAL A 68 -7.64 5.29 -5.00
C VAL A 68 -7.07 6.42 -4.14
N ILE A 69 -6.06 6.12 -3.34
CA ILE A 69 -5.38 7.10 -2.48
C ILE A 69 -4.13 7.70 -3.12
N GLY A 70 -3.64 7.08 -4.19
CA GLY A 70 -2.46 7.52 -4.91
C GLY A 70 -2.05 6.51 -5.98
N ARG A 71 -0.85 6.71 -6.51
CA ARG A 71 -0.25 5.86 -7.54
C ARG A 71 1.16 5.47 -7.14
N ALA A 72 1.57 4.24 -7.44
CA ALA A 72 2.91 3.79 -7.13
C ALA A 72 3.93 4.51 -8.01
N SER A 73 4.94 5.15 -7.41
CA SER A 73 6.00 5.86 -8.16
C SER A 73 7.12 4.93 -8.62
N LYS A 74 7.18 3.73 -8.06
CA LYS A 74 8.05 2.59 -8.40
C LYS A 74 7.31 1.29 -8.07
N ASP A 75 7.87 0.16 -8.47
CA ASP A 75 7.33 -1.14 -8.08
C ASP A 75 7.37 -1.30 -6.55
N ILE A 76 6.31 -1.85 -5.99
CA ILE A 76 6.12 -2.14 -4.57
C ILE A 76 5.83 -3.63 -4.45
N GLU A 77 6.73 -4.35 -3.78
CA GLU A 77 6.58 -5.78 -3.54
C GLU A 77 5.70 -6.04 -2.32
N VAL A 78 5.15 -7.25 -2.24
CA VAL A 78 4.33 -7.69 -1.09
C VAL A 78 5.12 -7.50 0.21
N GLY A 79 4.51 -6.84 1.19
CA GLY A 79 5.12 -6.54 2.49
C GLY A 79 6.08 -5.35 2.52
N ASP A 80 6.26 -4.62 1.42
CA ASP A 80 6.99 -3.35 1.42
C ASP A 80 6.20 -2.24 2.13
N HIS A 81 6.92 -1.31 2.76
CA HIS A 81 6.37 -0.08 3.34
C HIS A 81 5.81 0.84 2.25
N VAL A 82 4.53 1.21 2.33
CA VAL A 82 3.84 2.08 1.38
C VAL A 82 3.66 3.49 1.94
N HIS A 83 4.43 4.45 1.42
CA HIS A 83 4.43 5.83 1.86
C HIS A 83 4.94 6.79 0.77
N VAL A 84 5.16 8.06 1.11
CA VAL A 84 5.45 9.15 0.14
C VAL A 84 6.69 8.91 -0.73
N HIS A 85 7.60 8.04 -0.29
CA HIS A 85 8.81 7.70 -1.06
C HIS A 85 8.53 6.72 -2.23
N ASN A 86 7.41 5.99 -2.21
CA ASN A 86 7.00 5.05 -3.25
C ASN A 86 5.56 5.26 -3.74
N THR A 87 4.88 6.28 -3.26
CA THR A 87 3.54 6.67 -3.71
C THR A 87 3.48 8.15 -4.04
N GLU A 88 2.89 8.49 -5.18
CA GLU A 88 2.52 9.86 -5.54
C GLU A 88 1.02 10.11 -5.29
N SER A 89 0.69 11.32 -4.81
CA SER A 89 -0.70 11.77 -4.74
C SER A 89 -1.21 12.09 -6.14
N LEU A 90 -2.43 11.64 -6.44
CA LEU A 90 -3.16 11.99 -7.65
C LEU A 90 -4.07 13.22 -7.47
N ARG A 91 -4.30 13.66 -6.22
CA ARG A 91 -5.13 14.83 -5.93
C ARG A 91 -4.33 16.11 -6.14
N ALA A 92 -4.99 17.16 -6.63
CA ALA A 92 -4.45 18.50 -6.87
C ALA A 92 -3.23 18.56 -7.84
N ARG A 93 -3.14 17.62 -8.78
CA ARG A 93 -2.06 17.52 -9.78
C ARG A 93 -2.34 18.31 -11.05
N GLY A 94 -2.47 19.63 -10.93
CA GLY A 94 -2.66 20.53 -12.09
C GLY A 94 -1.53 20.43 -13.13
N ASP A 95 -0.35 19.99 -12.69
CA ASP A 95 0.85 19.73 -13.49
C ASP A 95 0.71 18.54 -14.47
N LEU A 96 -0.20 17.60 -14.22
CA LEU A 96 -0.37 16.41 -15.07
C LEU A 96 -1.18 16.68 -16.34
N LYS A 97 -1.84 17.84 -16.47
CA LYS A 97 -2.68 18.17 -17.63
C LYS A 97 -1.93 18.36 -18.95
N ASN A 98 -0.59 18.28 -18.97
CA ASN A 98 0.21 18.65 -20.15
C ASN A 98 1.10 17.53 -20.74
N ARG A 99 0.78 16.24 -20.53
CA ARG A 99 1.60 15.13 -21.09
C ARG A 99 1.05 14.42 -22.34
N ASN A 100 -0.16 14.74 -22.79
CA ASN A 100 -0.76 14.13 -24.00
C ASN A 100 -1.09 15.14 -25.12
N ALA A 101 -0.47 16.33 -25.12
CA ALA A 101 -0.69 17.37 -26.14
C ALA A 101 0.41 17.45 -27.21
N CYS A 102 1.21 16.40 -27.40
CA CYS A 102 2.19 16.34 -28.49
C CYS A 102 2.39 14.89 -28.95
N SER A 103 1.48 14.41 -29.77
CA SER A 103 1.72 13.36 -30.76
C SER A 103 0.82 13.71 -31.94
N GLU A 104 1.47 14.29 -32.95
CA GLU A 104 1.09 14.56 -34.36
C GLU A 104 -0.39 14.56 -34.75
#